data_AF-A0A444MIQ3-F1
#
_entry.id   AF-A0A444MIQ3-F1
#
_cell.length_a   1.000
_cell.length_b   1.000
_cell.length_c   1.000
_cell.angle_alpha   90.00
_cell.angle_beta   90.00
_cell.angle_gamma   90.00
#
_symmetry.space_group_name_H-M   'P 1'
#
loop_
_entity.id
_entity.type
_entity.pdbx_description
1 polymer ?
#
loop_
_entity_poly.entity_id
_entity_poly.type
_entity_poly.pdbx_seq_one_letter_code
_entity_poly.pdbx_strand_id
1 'polypeptide(L)'
;MKKRPVLIIALIVTAYGQAQQAKIIRPKPVTLKTTELQVGTVLYPLPQMLKAAQLDIVNRDAAVIDAGGKKGIKLSAKENDGVAWLKNVDFTNGTIDLDIKGKDVLQQSFVGIAYHGTHAPNTMDVIYFRPFNFRATDPVRKIHAVQYVSLPNYDWEVLREKHNGQYEKGITPAPAADEWFHAKIVVNGADVTV
;
A
#
# COMPACT_ATOMS: atom_id res chain seq x y z
N MET A 1 -6.95 8.99 22.93
CA MET A 1 -6.48 7.81 22.16
C MET A 1 -5.33 8.26 21.25
N LYS A 2 -4.24 7.48 21.11
CA LYS A 2 -3.13 7.83 20.20
C LYS A 2 -3.47 7.38 18.77
N LYS A 3 -3.57 8.32 17.82
CA LYS A 3 -3.67 8.02 16.37
C LYS A 3 -2.32 7.51 15.84
N ARG A 4 -2.31 6.75 14.72
CA ARG A 4 -1.13 5.96 14.29
C ARG A 4 -0.91 5.82 12.76
N PRO A 5 0.35 5.56 12.31
CA PRO A 5 0.84 5.50 10.91
C PRO A 5 0.21 4.69 9.76
N VAL A 6 0.59 5.12 8.55
CA VAL A 6 0.13 4.71 7.21
C VAL A 6 1.30 4.58 6.21
N LEU A 7 1.21 3.68 5.22
CA LEU A 7 2.34 3.34 4.34
C LEU A 7 1.99 2.70 2.95
N ILE A 8 2.93 2.90 2.01
CA ILE A 8 3.25 2.10 0.81
C ILE A 8 3.81 0.67 1.07
N ILE A 9 3.05 -0.41 0.80
CA ILE A 9 3.41 -1.80 1.13
C ILE A 9 3.49 -2.72 -0.10
N ALA A 10 4.58 -3.46 -0.26
CA ALA A 10 4.65 -4.58 -1.20
C ALA A 10 3.99 -5.85 -0.63
N LEU A 11 2.64 -5.88 -0.53
CA LEU A 11 1.89 -6.91 0.19
C LEU A 11 1.70 -8.21 -0.61
N ILE A 12 2.74 -9.05 -0.66
CA ILE A 12 2.65 -10.46 -1.05
C ILE A 12 1.99 -11.24 0.09
N VAL A 13 0.83 -11.85 -0.19
CA VAL A 13 0.00 -12.54 0.81
C VAL A 13 0.61 -13.86 1.27
N THR A 14 0.88 -13.99 2.57
CA THR A 14 0.75 -15.23 3.33
C THR A 14 0.66 -14.91 4.84
N ALA A 15 -0.51 -15.18 5.42
CA ALA A 15 -0.90 -15.21 6.84
C ALA A 15 -0.22 -14.30 7.92
N TYR A 16 -1.06 -13.50 8.59
CA TYR A 16 -1.11 -13.15 10.03
C TYR A 16 0.14 -13.40 10.94
N GLY A 17 0.71 -12.44 11.70
CA GLY A 17 0.48 -10.98 11.79
C GLY A 17 1.06 -10.28 13.05
N GLN A 18 0.77 -8.96 13.18
CA GLN A 18 0.56 -8.12 14.43
C GLN A 18 1.73 -7.11 14.67
N ALA A 19 1.41 -5.79 14.80
CA ALA A 19 2.27 -4.68 14.31
C ALA A 19 2.65 -3.53 15.33
N GLN A 20 2.56 -2.20 15.01
CA GLN A 20 3.49 -1.15 15.56
C GLN A 20 2.98 0.32 15.86
N GLN A 21 3.90 1.31 16.06
CA GLN A 21 3.96 2.71 15.47
C GLN A 21 3.81 4.10 16.28
N ALA A 22 4.28 5.24 15.65
CA ALA A 22 4.06 6.77 15.79
C ALA A 22 5.20 7.70 16.39
N LYS A 23 5.50 9.02 16.12
CA LYS A 23 5.09 10.24 15.27
C LYS A 23 6.21 11.37 15.20
N ILE A 24 6.54 12.26 14.21
CA ILE A 24 6.28 12.56 12.73
C ILE A 24 7.48 13.27 11.98
N ILE A 25 7.56 13.27 10.62
CA ILE A 25 8.50 14.06 9.72
C ILE A 25 7.72 15.14 8.90
N ARG A 26 8.35 16.19 8.29
CA ARG A 26 7.69 17.13 7.33
C ARG A 26 8.60 17.71 6.19
N PRO A 27 8.02 18.03 5.00
CA PRO A 27 8.55 18.94 3.97
C PRO A 27 7.59 20.13 3.64
N LYS A 28 7.62 20.66 2.38
CA LYS A 28 7.02 21.94 1.89
C LYS A 28 5.49 21.93 1.59
N PRO A 29 4.81 23.09 1.40
CA PRO A 29 3.36 23.27 1.66
C PRO A 29 2.41 23.35 0.44
N VAL A 30 1.08 23.27 0.71
CA VAL A 30 -0.11 23.48 -0.17
C VAL A 30 -1.27 24.01 0.71
N THR A 31 -2.35 24.61 0.17
CA THR A 31 -3.46 25.24 0.95
C THR A 31 -4.71 24.34 1.12
N LEU A 32 -5.38 24.37 2.29
CA LEU A 32 -6.59 23.57 2.65
C LEU A 32 -7.45 24.30 3.73
N LYS A 33 -8.73 23.92 3.95
CA LYS A 33 -9.65 24.46 4.99
C LYS A 33 -10.32 23.35 5.83
N THR A 34 -10.26 23.46 7.17
CA THR A 34 -11.05 22.73 8.20
C THR A 34 -10.96 23.52 9.53
N THR A 35 -11.57 22.98 10.59
CA THR A 35 -11.45 23.42 11.98
C THR A 35 -10.10 23.19 12.65
N GLU A 36 -9.16 22.42 12.09
CA GLU A 36 -7.70 22.48 12.36
C GLU A 36 -6.95 21.47 11.46
N LEU A 37 -5.99 21.92 10.64
CA LEU A 37 -5.42 21.12 9.54
C LEU A 37 -3.89 21.09 9.53
N GLN A 38 -3.32 19.94 9.13
CA GLN A 38 -2.08 19.97 8.35
C GLN A 38 -2.40 20.36 6.92
N VAL A 39 -2.22 21.65 6.64
CA VAL A 39 -2.46 22.28 5.36
C VAL A 39 -1.36 21.87 4.36
N GLY A 40 -1.61 20.82 3.57
CA GLY A 40 -0.92 20.56 2.30
C GLY A 40 -0.41 19.13 2.00
N THR A 41 0.19 18.97 0.81
CA THR A 41 0.82 17.73 0.32
C THR A 41 2.12 17.44 1.08
N VAL A 42 2.26 16.22 1.60
CA VAL A 42 3.45 15.79 2.36
C VAL A 42 4.20 14.71 1.58
N LEU A 43 5.36 15.07 1.02
CA LEU A 43 6.25 14.13 0.31
C LEU A 43 7.01 13.25 1.31
N TYR A 44 6.99 11.93 1.11
CA TYR A 44 7.76 10.96 1.91
C TYR A 44 8.92 10.37 1.08
N PRO A 45 10.15 10.89 1.21
CA PRO A 45 11.29 10.47 0.41
C PRO A 45 11.84 9.11 0.90
N LEU A 46 11.21 8.01 0.45
CA LEU A 46 11.50 6.65 0.93
C LEU A 46 13.00 6.28 0.94
N PRO A 47 13.84 6.61 -0.07
CA PRO A 47 15.27 6.28 -0.03
C PRO A 47 16.03 6.95 1.12
N GLN A 48 15.67 8.19 1.44
CA GLN A 48 16.23 8.97 2.54
C GLN A 48 15.69 8.45 3.88
N MET A 49 14.39 8.14 3.96
CA MET A 49 13.77 7.57 5.17
C MET A 49 14.36 6.20 5.51
N LEU A 50 14.64 5.35 4.51
CA LEU A 50 15.32 4.07 4.70
C LEU A 50 16.73 4.27 5.28
N LYS A 51 17.53 5.16 4.68
CA LYS A 51 18.89 5.49 5.17
C LYS A 51 18.91 6.10 6.56
N ALA A 52 17.87 6.85 6.93
CA ALA A 52 17.70 7.46 8.25
C ALA A 52 17.04 6.52 9.28
N ALA A 53 16.84 5.22 8.96
CA ALA A 53 16.10 4.26 9.78
C ALA A 53 14.67 4.72 10.18
N GLN A 54 14.06 5.60 9.38
CA GLN A 54 12.70 6.12 9.50
C GLN A 54 11.64 5.23 8.82
N LEU A 55 12.04 4.02 8.43
CA LEU A 55 11.14 2.93 8.05
C LEU A 55 11.27 1.80 9.08
N ASP A 56 10.17 1.15 9.39
CA ASP A 56 10.08 0.01 10.32
C ASP A 56 9.77 -1.26 9.51
N ILE A 57 10.83 -1.99 9.16
CA ILE A 57 10.75 -3.09 8.20
C ILE A 57 10.40 -4.39 8.92
N VAL A 58 9.25 -4.96 8.57
CA VAL A 58 8.72 -6.22 9.13
C VAL A 58 8.76 -7.30 8.05
N ASN A 59 9.38 -8.43 8.37
CA ASN A 59 9.51 -9.61 7.51
C ASN A 59 10.03 -9.34 6.07
N ARG A 60 10.84 -8.30 5.89
CA ARG A 60 11.43 -7.91 4.61
C ARG A 60 12.84 -7.37 4.85
N ASP A 61 13.66 -7.38 3.81
CA ASP A 61 14.84 -6.51 3.72
C ASP A 61 14.47 -5.35 2.80
N ALA A 62 14.97 -4.15 3.09
CA ALA A 62 14.71 -2.97 2.29
C ALA A 62 16.02 -2.41 1.72
N ALA A 63 16.05 -2.19 0.41
CA ALA A 63 17.20 -1.59 -0.29
C ALA A 63 16.76 -0.36 -1.09
N VAL A 64 17.62 0.66 -1.15
CA VAL A 64 17.43 1.78 -2.09
C VAL A 64 17.68 1.26 -3.51
N ILE A 65 16.79 1.61 -4.44
CA ILE A 65 16.93 1.31 -5.86
C ILE A 65 16.83 2.58 -6.71
N ASP A 66 17.46 2.52 -7.87
CA ASP A 66 17.11 3.33 -9.04
C ASP A 66 16.67 2.34 -10.13
N ALA A 67 15.48 2.50 -10.68
CA ALA A 67 14.93 1.61 -11.70
C ALA A 67 14.21 2.46 -12.76
N GLY A 68 14.77 2.52 -13.97
CA GLY A 68 14.22 3.38 -15.03
C GLY A 68 14.19 4.87 -14.67
N GLY A 69 15.19 5.35 -13.91
CA GLY A 69 15.29 6.75 -13.46
C GLY A 69 14.41 7.10 -12.26
N LYS A 70 13.52 6.21 -11.81
CA LYS A 70 12.75 6.40 -10.57
C LYS A 70 13.52 5.82 -9.38
N LYS A 71 13.86 6.70 -8.43
CA LYS A 71 14.52 6.35 -7.16
C LYS A 71 13.48 6.00 -6.10
N GLY A 72 13.62 4.83 -5.49
CA GLY A 72 12.67 4.31 -4.51
C GLY A 72 13.30 3.29 -3.58
N ILE A 73 12.45 2.50 -2.93
CA ILE A 73 12.87 1.33 -2.14
C ILE A 73 12.34 0.06 -2.78
N LYS A 74 13.12 -1.02 -2.69
CA LYS A 74 12.73 -2.38 -3.02
C LYS A 74 12.66 -3.18 -1.73
N LEU A 75 11.57 -3.92 -1.52
CA LEU A 75 11.47 -4.93 -0.49
C LEU A 75 11.88 -6.30 -1.08
N SER A 76 12.51 -7.17 -0.28
CA SER A 76 12.84 -8.54 -0.71
C SER A 76 11.60 -9.42 -0.79
N ALA A 77 11.63 -10.45 -1.65
CA ALA A 77 10.59 -11.47 -1.67
C ALA A 77 10.94 -12.54 -0.62
N LYS A 78 10.32 -12.42 0.56
CA LYS A 78 10.32 -13.44 1.62
C LYS A 78 8.94 -14.06 1.71
N GLU A 79 8.90 -15.27 2.26
CA GLU A 79 7.68 -15.96 2.68
C GLU A 79 6.89 -15.12 3.69
N ASN A 80 5.57 -15.25 3.71
CA ASN A 80 4.62 -14.49 4.54
C ASN A 80 4.54 -12.98 4.23
N ASP A 81 3.48 -12.33 4.73
CA ASP A 81 3.22 -10.89 4.60
C ASP A 81 4.44 -10.05 5.05
N GLY A 82 4.61 -8.85 4.50
CA GLY A 82 5.72 -7.99 4.89
C GLY A 82 5.56 -6.53 4.50
N VAL A 83 6.12 -5.65 5.33
CA VAL A 83 5.79 -4.22 5.39
C VAL A 83 7.01 -3.39 5.81
N ALA A 84 6.98 -2.08 5.55
CA ALA A 84 8.12 -1.18 5.70
C ALA A 84 7.79 0.10 6.49
N TRP A 85 6.92 0.00 7.51
CA TRP A 85 6.05 1.08 8.03
C TRP A 85 6.74 2.44 8.02
N LEU A 86 6.14 3.46 7.38
CA LEU A 86 6.61 4.84 7.52
C LEU A 86 6.60 5.12 9.01
N LYS A 87 7.78 5.15 9.64
CA LYS A 87 7.83 5.48 11.05
C LYS A 87 7.20 6.84 11.15
N ASN A 88 6.37 6.99 12.16
CA ASN A 88 5.91 8.28 12.61
C ASN A 88 4.82 8.99 11.74
N VAL A 89 4.23 8.37 10.71
CA VAL A 89 3.29 9.05 9.76
C VAL A 89 1.77 8.70 9.90
N ASP A 90 1.05 9.09 10.98
CA ASP A 90 -0.44 8.90 11.01
C ASP A 90 -1.16 9.70 9.91
N PHE A 91 -2.10 9.02 9.28
CA PHE A 91 -3.15 9.49 8.37
C PHE A 91 -4.47 8.84 8.81
N THR A 92 -5.60 9.45 8.45
CA THR A 92 -6.94 8.88 8.67
C THR A 92 -7.83 9.07 7.44
N ASN A 93 -7.81 10.28 6.88
CA ASN A 93 -8.42 10.62 5.60
C ASN A 93 -7.40 11.39 4.77
N GLY A 94 -7.56 11.39 3.45
CA GLY A 94 -6.71 12.13 2.52
C GLY A 94 -6.41 11.36 1.24
N THR A 95 -5.37 11.80 0.53
CA THR A 95 -4.88 11.12 -0.68
C THR A 95 -3.51 10.51 -0.43
N ILE A 96 -3.33 9.25 -0.83
CA ILE A 96 -2.05 8.54 -0.90
C ILE A 96 -1.73 8.42 -2.40
N ASP A 97 -0.66 9.08 -2.82
CA ASP A 97 -0.32 9.36 -4.23
C ASP A 97 1.11 8.88 -4.47
N LEU A 98 1.31 7.92 -5.38
CA LEU A 98 2.59 7.23 -5.53
C LEU A 98 2.83 6.55 -6.89
N ASP A 99 4.09 6.16 -7.09
CA ASP A 99 4.52 5.19 -8.08
C ASP A 99 4.77 3.82 -7.43
N ILE A 100 4.37 2.74 -8.10
CA ILE A 100 4.58 1.34 -7.69
C ILE A 100 5.18 0.56 -8.87
N LYS A 101 6.06 -0.41 -8.58
CA LYS A 101 6.57 -1.38 -9.55
C LYS A 101 6.46 -2.79 -8.96
N GLY A 102 5.81 -3.69 -9.68
CA GLY A 102 5.76 -5.11 -9.34
C GLY A 102 6.66 -5.95 -10.24
N LYS A 103 6.21 -7.17 -10.52
CA LYS A 103 6.77 -8.09 -11.51
C LYS A 103 5.69 -8.95 -12.16
N ASP A 104 5.95 -9.46 -13.37
CA ASP A 104 5.16 -10.56 -13.93
C ASP A 104 5.59 -11.92 -13.37
N VAL A 105 5.28 -12.17 -12.10
CA VAL A 105 5.44 -13.50 -11.49
C VAL A 105 4.13 -13.91 -10.83
N LEU A 106 3.44 -14.86 -11.47
CA LEU A 106 2.13 -15.38 -11.06
C LEU A 106 2.13 -15.81 -9.60
N GLN A 107 1.20 -15.25 -8.82
CA GLN A 107 1.06 -15.50 -7.37
C GLN A 107 2.31 -15.17 -6.52
N GLN A 108 3.26 -14.38 -7.03
CA GLN A 108 4.45 -13.93 -6.27
C GLN A 108 4.70 -12.42 -6.33
N SER A 109 3.94 -11.66 -7.12
CA SER A 109 4.00 -10.19 -7.10
C SER A 109 2.64 -9.56 -6.77
N PHE A 110 2.52 -9.11 -5.54
CA PHE A 110 1.40 -8.32 -5.05
C PHE A 110 2.00 -7.09 -4.37
N VAL A 111 1.52 -5.89 -4.71
CA VAL A 111 2.15 -4.61 -4.34
C VAL A 111 1.10 -3.51 -4.16
N GLY A 112 1.29 -2.53 -3.27
CA GLY A 112 0.20 -1.62 -2.89
C GLY A 112 0.47 -0.67 -1.72
N ILE A 113 -0.55 -0.48 -0.89
CA ILE A 113 -0.63 0.39 0.30
C ILE A 113 -1.28 -0.40 1.44
N ALA A 114 -0.91 -0.15 2.70
CA ALA A 114 -1.85 -0.30 3.81
C ALA A 114 -1.80 0.86 4.79
N TYR A 115 -2.95 1.07 5.42
CA TYR A 115 -3.23 2.18 6.30
C TYR A 115 -4.02 1.70 7.53
N HIS A 116 -4.16 2.56 8.53
CA HIS A 116 -4.75 2.24 9.83
C HIS A 116 -4.09 1.03 10.56
N GLY A 117 -2.83 0.73 10.24
CA GLY A 117 -2.05 -0.28 10.96
C GLY A 117 -1.94 0.05 12.45
N THR A 118 -1.98 -0.96 13.32
CA THR A 118 -1.91 -0.76 14.78
C THR A 118 -0.89 -1.70 15.43
N HIS A 119 -0.72 -1.65 16.77
CA HIS A 119 0.09 -2.66 17.48
C HIS A 119 -0.57 -4.05 17.54
N ALA A 120 -1.76 -4.22 16.93
CA ALA A 120 -2.56 -5.42 16.97
C ALA A 120 -2.30 -6.30 15.71
N PRO A 121 -1.93 -7.59 15.88
CA PRO A 121 -2.09 -8.97 14.51
C PRO A 121 -3.14 -8.70 13.42
N ASN A 122 -2.63 -7.86 12.51
CA ASN A 122 -3.05 -7.46 11.20
C ASN A 122 -4.37 -6.71 11.17
N THR A 123 -4.64 -5.88 12.19
CA THR A 123 -5.62 -4.79 12.02
C THR A 123 -5.02 -3.71 11.12
N MET A 124 -5.40 -3.72 9.83
CA MET A 124 -5.03 -2.73 8.81
C MET A 124 -5.95 -2.81 7.58
N ASP A 125 -6.15 -1.67 6.92
CA ASP A 125 -6.84 -1.58 5.62
C ASP A 125 -5.79 -1.63 4.51
N VAL A 126 -5.93 -2.54 3.54
CA VAL A 126 -4.95 -2.76 2.47
C VAL A 126 -5.59 -2.56 1.10
N ILE A 127 -4.86 -1.87 0.21
CA ILE A 127 -5.16 -1.82 -1.22
C ILE A 127 -3.95 -2.40 -1.94
N TYR A 128 -4.11 -3.56 -2.59
CA TYR A 128 -3.02 -4.22 -3.30
C TYR A 128 -3.38 -4.59 -4.73
N PHE A 129 -2.41 -4.35 -5.60
CA PHE A 129 -2.39 -4.65 -7.00
C PHE A 129 -1.74 -6.01 -7.23
N ARG A 130 -2.17 -6.72 -8.27
CA ARG A 130 -1.62 -8.00 -8.73
C ARG A 130 -1.06 -7.82 -10.15
N PRO A 131 0.18 -7.32 -10.34
CA PRO A 131 0.66 -6.94 -11.67
C PRO A 131 0.67 -8.09 -12.68
N PHE A 132 0.92 -9.32 -12.23
CA PHE A 132 0.76 -10.57 -13.01
C PHE A 132 -0.66 -10.84 -13.53
N ASN A 133 -1.66 -10.02 -13.17
CA ASN A 133 -3.03 -10.08 -13.69
C ASN A 133 -3.39 -8.88 -14.59
N PHE A 134 -2.60 -7.81 -14.63
CA PHE A 134 -2.94 -6.55 -15.33
C PHE A 134 -3.30 -6.77 -16.80
N ARG A 135 -2.48 -7.53 -17.52
CA ARG A 135 -2.67 -7.86 -18.95
C ARG A 135 -3.04 -9.34 -19.16
N ALA A 136 -3.67 -9.97 -18.16
CA ALA A 136 -4.14 -11.36 -18.29
C ALA A 136 -5.19 -11.49 -19.41
N THR A 137 -5.07 -12.55 -20.20
CA THR A 137 -6.04 -12.95 -21.23
C THR A 137 -7.26 -13.65 -20.64
N ASP A 138 -7.06 -14.38 -19.53
CA ASP A 138 -8.11 -14.95 -18.70
C ASP A 138 -8.98 -13.83 -18.08
N PRO A 139 -10.30 -13.79 -18.35
CA PRO A 139 -11.18 -12.74 -17.86
C PRO A 139 -11.34 -12.77 -16.32
N VAL A 140 -11.22 -13.93 -15.68
CA VAL A 140 -11.30 -14.07 -14.22
C VAL A 140 -10.07 -13.41 -13.59
N ARG A 141 -8.86 -13.81 -14.00
CA ARG A 141 -7.63 -13.12 -13.58
C ARG A 141 -7.65 -11.63 -13.87
N LYS A 142 -8.19 -11.20 -15.02
CA LYS A 142 -8.25 -9.79 -15.41
C LYS A 142 -9.11 -8.92 -14.48
N ILE A 143 -10.16 -9.45 -13.86
CA ILE A 143 -10.93 -8.71 -12.83
C ILE A 143 -10.25 -8.72 -11.45
N HIS A 144 -9.28 -9.61 -11.22
CA HIS A 144 -8.48 -9.68 -9.99
C HIS A 144 -7.16 -8.88 -10.12
N ALA A 145 -7.21 -7.64 -10.64
CA ALA A 145 -6.02 -6.81 -10.88
C ALA A 145 -5.68 -5.86 -9.72
N VAL A 146 -6.70 -5.33 -9.03
CA VAL A 146 -6.59 -4.63 -7.74
C VAL A 146 -7.62 -5.20 -6.75
N GLN A 147 -7.26 -5.25 -5.47
CA GLN A 147 -8.08 -5.75 -4.36
C GLN A 147 -7.96 -4.79 -3.16
N TYR A 148 -9.09 -4.51 -2.51
CA TYR A 148 -9.18 -4.01 -1.15
C TYR A 148 -9.44 -5.16 -0.17
N VAL A 149 -8.82 -5.11 1.02
CA VAL A 149 -9.13 -5.95 2.19
C VAL A 149 -9.04 -5.12 3.47
N SER A 150 -9.84 -5.46 4.50
CA SER A 150 -9.77 -4.84 5.84
C SER A 150 -9.53 -5.94 6.88
N LEU A 151 -8.26 -6.14 7.20
CA LEU A 151 -7.81 -7.25 8.03
C LEU A 151 -8.05 -6.95 9.52
N PRO A 152 -8.28 -7.96 10.39
CA PRO A 152 -8.32 -9.39 10.08
C PRO A 152 -9.69 -9.91 9.57
N ASN A 153 -10.78 -9.15 9.71
CA ASN A 153 -12.14 -9.69 9.56
C ASN A 153 -12.63 -9.81 8.11
N TYR A 154 -12.02 -9.07 7.19
CA TYR A 154 -12.41 -8.97 5.78
C TYR A 154 -11.18 -9.15 4.88
N ASP A 155 -10.57 -10.33 4.94
CA ASP A 155 -9.57 -10.76 3.96
C ASP A 155 -10.18 -11.08 2.59
N TRP A 156 -9.34 -11.50 1.63
CA TRP A 156 -9.77 -11.70 0.25
C TRP A 156 -10.70 -12.91 0.08
N GLU A 157 -10.65 -13.90 0.98
CA GLU A 157 -11.51 -15.10 0.93
C GLU A 157 -12.90 -14.73 1.42
N VAL A 158 -12.98 -14.11 2.61
CA VAL A 158 -14.23 -13.61 3.19
C VAL A 158 -14.91 -12.59 2.26
N LEU A 159 -14.15 -11.70 1.64
CA LEU A 159 -14.70 -10.71 0.72
C LEU A 159 -15.14 -11.32 -0.62
N ARG A 160 -14.46 -12.33 -1.19
CA ARG A 160 -14.96 -12.96 -2.43
C ARG A 160 -16.15 -13.88 -2.18
N GLU A 161 -16.22 -14.53 -1.02
CA GLU A 161 -17.39 -15.32 -0.59
C GLU A 161 -18.64 -14.43 -0.43
N LYS A 162 -18.54 -13.36 0.36
CA LYS A 162 -19.71 -12.59 0.84
C LYS A 162 -19.99 -11.31 0.05
N HIS A 163 -18.98 -10.79 -0.65
CA HIS A 163 -18.99 -9.50 -1.36
C HIS A 163 -18.36 -9.62 -2.75
N ASN A 164 -18.63 -10.74 -3.44
CA ASN A 164 -18.05 -11.11 -4.74
C ASN A 164 -18.03 -9.92 -5.73
N GLY A 165 -16.85 -9.59 -6.26
CA GLY A 165 -16.65 -8.50 -7.23
C GLY A 165 -16.83 -7.06 -6.69
N GLN A 166 -17.14 -6.84 -5.41
CA GLN A 166 -17.33 -5.49 -4.85
C GLN A 166 -15.99 -4.81 -4.49
N TYR A 167 -15.05 -5.58 -3.92
CA TYR A 167 -13.78 -5.09 -3.40
C TYR A 167 -12.57 -5.45 -4.28
N GLU A 168 -12.81 -5.86 -5.52
CA GLU A 168 -11.78 -6.22 -6.49
C GLU A 168 -12.16 -5.77 -7.89
N LYS A 169 -11.16 -5.39 -8.70
CA LYS A 169 -11.41 -4.79 -10.02
C LYS A 169 -10.29 -5.02 -11.02
N GLY A 170 -10.68 -5.05 -12.30
CA GLY A 170 -9.76 -4.91 -13.42
C GLY A 170 -9.31 -3.46 -13.60
N ILE A 171 -8.07 -3.25 -14.06
CA ILE A 171 -7.51 -1.93 -14.38
C ILE A 171 -7.63 -1.70 -15.89
N THR A 172 -8.01 -0.50 -16.32
CA THR A 172 -8.12 -0.15 -17.75
C THR A 172 -7.85 1.35 -17.94
N PRO A 173 -6.88 1.75 -18.81
CA PRO A 173 -5.94 0.89 -19.53
C PRO A 173 -4.95 0.20 -18.58
N ALA A 174 -4.55 -1.04 -18.90
CA ALA A 174 -3.67 -1.83 -18.05
C ALA A 174 -2.17 -1.55 -18.34
N PRO A 175 -1.36 -1.13 -17.35
CA PRO A 175 0.10 -1.05 -17.50
C PRO A 175 0.72 -2.46 -17.62
N ALA A 176 1.98 -2.58 -18.03
CA ALA A 176 2.65 -3.88 -18.02
C ALA A 176 2.94 -4.32 -16.57
N ALA A 177 3.01 -5.64 -16.36
CA ALA A 177 3.21 -6.22 -15.03
C ALA A 177 4.57 -5.82 -14.41
N ASP A 178 5.62 -5.68 -15.23
CA ASP A 178 6.95 -5.21 -14.82
C ASP A 178 7.15 -3.68 -14.99
N GLU A 179 6.15 -2.91 -15.41
CA GLU A 179 6.27 -1.44 -15.55
C GLU A 179 6.13 -0.71 -14.20
N TRP A 180 6.55 0.56 -14.17
CA TRP A 180 6.10 1.48 -13.13
C TRP A 180 4.68 1.91 -13.45
N PHE A 181 3.78 1.82 -12.47
CA PHE A 181 2.43 2.35 -12.57
C PHE A 181 2.16 3.34 -11.43
N HIS A 182 1.36 4.35 -11.73
CA HIS A 182 0.92 5.34 -10.76
C HIS A 182 -0.38 4.89 -10.10
N ALA A 183 -0.52 5.12 -8.80
CA ALA A 183 -1.73 4.86 -8.03
C ALA A 183 -2.10 6.10 -7.23
N LYS A 184 -3.40 6.40 -7.15
CA LYS A 184 -3.92 7.56 -6.40
C LYS A 184 -5.13 7.15 -5.58
N ILE A 185 -4.85 6.81 -4.33
CA ILE A 185 -5.82 6.29 -3.38
C ILE A 185 -6.42 7.46 -2.58
N VAL A 186 -7.73 7.57 -2.54
CA VAL A 186 -8.46 8.58 -1.75
C VAL A 186 -9.26 7.86 -0.67
N VAL A 187 -9.01 8.22 0.59
CA VAL A 187 -9.71 7.68 1.77
C VAL A 187 -10.51 8.79 2.43
N ASN A 188 -11.81 8.56 2.61
CA ASN A 188 -12.75 9.49 3.23
C ASN A 188 -13.73 8.71 4.14
N GLY A 189 -13.32 8.45 5.38
CA GLY A 189 -14.08 7.63 6.31
C GLY A 189 -14.11 6.18 5.84
N ALA A 190 -15.29 5.70 5.46
CA ALA A 190 -15.48 4.37 4.86
C ALA A 190 -15.37 4.38 3.33
N ASP A 191 -15.38 5.56 2.68
CA ASP A 191 -15.28 5.67 1.22
C ASP A 191 -13.82 5.57 0.79
N VAL A 192 -13.53 4.63 -0.12
CA VAL A 192 -12.18 4.34 -0.62
C VAL A 192 -12.21 4.27 -2.14
N THR A 193 -11.48 5.18 -2.80
CA THR A 193 -11.33 5.25 -4.25
C THR A 193 -9.88 4.97 -4.65
N VAL A 194 -9.67 4.28 -5.78
CA VAL A 194 -8.37 3.83 -6.32
C VAL A 194 -8.33 4.07 -7.83
#